data_AF-A0A377ZQX5-F1
#
_entry.id   AF-A0A377ZQX5-F1
#
_cell.length_a   1.000
_cell.length_b   1.000
_cell.length_c   1.000
_cell.angle_alpha   90.00
_cell.angle_beta   90.00
_cell.angle_gamma   90.00
#
_symmetry.space_group_name_H-M   'P 1'
#
loop_
_entity.id
_entity.type
_entity.pdbx_description
1 polymer ?
#
loop_
_entity_poly.entity_id
_entity_poly.type
_entity_poly.pdbx_seq_one_letter_code
_entity_poly.pdbx_strand_id
1 'polypeptide(L)'
;MQRQQAPFRADIVGSFLRPDSIKQARQQLAEGIIDAAQLREIENNAIRHLVQQQCDCGLHVVTDGEFRRAWWHFDFFDGLQGVERYDAEQGIQFNGVQTKAHGVRVTGKLAFGDHPMLEDFRYLKSISGDAQPKMTIPSPSVLHFRGGRKDIDATVYPDLSDYFDDLATTWRDAIRAFYDAGCRYLQLDDTVWAYLCSDAQRQQVRERGEDPDALARIYARVLNQALEGKPADLTVACTSAGVTSVQLGSRKAVTSRLPRCCLAALMSMPSSWSTTTTAPGISRRCALFVPAISRWSSG
;
A
#
# COMPACT_ATOMS: atom_id res chain seq x y z
N MET A 1 -0.68 -2.46 -29.82
CA MET A 1 0.34 -1.61 -29.18
C MET A 1 0.01 -1.45 -27.70
N GLN A 2 0.99 -1.62 -26.81
CA GLN A 2 0.88 -1.22 -25.40
C GLN A 2 0.84 0.32 -25.30
N ARG A 3 0.18 0.84 -24.26
CA ARG A 3 0.11 2.29 -23.99
C ARG A 3 1.41 2.75 -23.34
N GLN A 4 1.85 3.97 -23.64
CA GLN A 4 3.03 4.58 -23.01
C GLN A 4 2.70 5.39 -21.75
N GLN A 5 1.42 5.55 -21.41
CA GLN A 5 0.95 6.20 -20.19
C GLN A 5 -0.08 5.31 -19.50
N ALA A 6 -0.15 5.44 -18.17
CA ALA A 6 -1.13 4.71 -17.36
C ALA A 6 -2.58 5.10 -17.73
N PRO A 7 -3.57 4.19 -17.54
CA PRO A 7 -3.41 2.80 -17.12
C PRO A 7 -2.90 1.90 -18.26
N PHE A 8 -1.92 1.05 -17.93
CA PHE A 8 -1.30 0.11 -18.85
C PHE A 8 -2.18 -1.13 -19.06
N ARG A 9 -2.01 -1.80 -20.21
CA ARG A 9 -2.76 -3.05 -20.51
C ARG A 9 -2.26 -4.23 -19.67
N ALA A 10 -0.96 -4.28 -19.42
CA ALA A 10 -0.32 -5.22 -18.49
C ALA A 10 0.32 -4.36 -17.40
N ASP A 11 -0.12 -4.57 -16.17
CA ASP A 11 0.29 -3.83 -14.98
C ASP A 11 0.39 -4.82 -13.82
N ILE A 12 1.15 -4.45 -12.80
CA ILE A 12 1.52 -5.28 -11.67
C ILE A 12 1.13 -4.58 -10.38
N VAL A 13 0.77 -5.35 -9.35
CA VAL A 13 0.28 -4.76 -8.10
C VAL A 13 1.41 -4.09 -7.32
N GLY A 14 2.57 -4.74 -7.18
CA GLY A 14 3.63 -4.23 -6.28
C GLY A 14 4.63 -5.32 -5.95
N SER A 15 4.29 -6.15 -4.98
CA SER A 15 5.18 -7.15 -4.39
C SER A 15 5.54 -8.31 -5.34
N PHE A 16 6.75 -8.82 -5.17
CA PHE A 16 7.22 -10.09 -5.76
C PHE A 16 7.70 -11.04 -4.66
N LEU A 17 7.88 -12.33 -5.00
CA LEU A 17 8.46 -13.29 -4.06
C LEU A 17 9.89 -12.87 -3.72
N ARG A 18 10.16 -12.69 -2.42
CA ARG A 18 11.47 -12.30 -1.92
C ARG A 18 12.51 -13.39 -2.25
N PRO A 19 13.61 -13.07 -2.95
CA PRO A 19 14.65 -14.03 -3.29
C PRO A 19 15.41 -14.47 -2.03
N ASP A 20 16.02 -15.65 -2.10
CA ASP A 20 16.75 -16.22 -0.96
C ASP A 20 17.96 -15.38 -0.56
N SER A 21 18.57 -14.64 -1.50
CA SER A 21 19.66 -13.70 -1.21
C SER A 21 19.27 -12.64 -0.18
N ILE A 22 18.05 -12.09 -0.27
CA ILE A 22 17.57 -11.09 0.71
C ILE A 22 17.25 -11.76 2.04
N LYS A 23 16.63 -12.96 2.03
CA LYS A 23 16.32 -13.69 3.27
C LYS A 23 17.60 -14.00 4.05
N GLN A 24 18.61 -14.52 3.38
CA GLN A 24 19.92 -14.80 3.95
C GLN A 24 20.60 -13.53 4.46
N ALA A 25 20.59 -12.45 3.68
CA ALA A 25 21.19 -11.18 4.09
C ALA A 25 20.51 -10.59 5.35
N ARG A 26 19.17 -10.68 5.45
CA ARG A 26 18.46 -10.25 6.66
C ARG A 26 18.81 -11.08 7.89
N GLN A 27 18.98 -12.39 7.71
CA GLN A 27 19.46 -13.26 8.79
C GLN A 27 20.89 -12.87 9.21
N GLN A 28 21.79 -12.66 8.24
CA GLN A 28 23.17 -12.24 8.49
C GLN A 28 23.24 -10.87 9.20
N LEU A 29 22.36 -9.93 8.86
CA LEU A 29 22.25 -8.65 9.56
C LEU A 29 21.80 -8.86 11.01
N ALA A 30 20.79 -9.70 11.25
CA ALA A 30 20.32 -10.01 12.60
C ALA A 30 21.37 -10.73 13.46
N GLU A 31 22.27 -11.50 12.82
CA GLU A 31 23.40 -12.18 13.46
C GLU A 31 24.65 -11.28 13.59
N GLY A 32 24.61 -10.04 13.05
CA GLY A 32 25.74 -9.10 13.08
C GLY A 32 26.90 -9.46 12.12
N ILE A 33 26.66 -10.34 11.15
CA ILE A 33 27.64 -10.78 10.15
C ILE A 33 27.85 -9.72 9.06
N ILE A 34 26.76 -9.03 8.68
CA ILE A 34 26.81 -7.90 7.75
C ILE A 34 26.21 -6.66 8.40
N ASP A 35 26.60 -5.48 7.93
CA ASP A 35 25.99 -4.21 8.32
C ASP A 35 24.79 -3.82 7.43
N ALA A 36 24.11 -2.74 7.81
CA ALA A 36 22.94 -2.24 7.08
C ALA A 36 23.28 -1.77 5.64
N ALA A 37 24.51 -1.30 5.39
CA ALA A 37 24.94 -0.87 4.06
C ALA A 37 25.15 -2.09 3.15
N GLN A 38 25.73 -3.17 3.66
CA GLN A 38 25.87 -4.44 2.97
C GLN A 38 24.50 -5.05 2.66
N LEU A 39 23.54 -5.03 3.59
CA LEU A 39 22.16 -5.44 3.30
C LEU A 39 21.56 -4.57 2.18
N ARG A 40 21.73 -3.24 2.26
CA ARG A 40 21.23 -2.29 1.26
C ARG A 40 21.73 -2.63 -0.14
N GLU A 41 23.02 -2.98 -0.27
CA GLU A 41 23.63 -3.37 -1.55
C GLU A 41 23.11 -4.72 -2.08
N ILE A 42 22.87 -5.70 -1.20
CA ILE A 42 22.26 -6.98 -1.60
C ILE A 42 20.83 -6.76 -2.10
N GLU A 43 20.05 -5.94 -1.40
CA GLU A 43 18.70 -5.56 -1.81
C GLU A 43 18.72 -4.75 -3.14
N ASN A 44 19.66 -3.80 -3.30
CA ASN A 44 19.88 -3.06 -4.54
C ASN A 44 20.05 -4.02 -5.74
N ASN A 45 20.96 -4.99 -5.60
CA ASN A 45 21.25 -5.95 -6.66
C ASN A 45 20.04 -6.85 -7.00
N ALA A 46 19.31 -7.31 -5.98
CA ALA A 46 18.10 -8.10 -6.17
C ALA A 46 16.99 -7.29 -6.88
N ILE A 47 16.80 -6.02 -6.51
CA ILE A 47 15.83 -5.13 -7.15
C ILE A 47 16.22 -4.85 -8.60
N ARG A 48 17.50 -4.57 -8.88
CA ARG A 48 18.00 -4.40 -10.25
C ARG A 48 17.71 -5.61 -11.13
N HIS A 49 17.97 -6.81 -10.60
CA HIS A 49 17.67 -8.04 -11.32
C HIS A 49 16.17 -8.21 -11.59
N LEU A 50 15.33 -7.94 -10.59
CA LEU A 50 13.87 -7.99 -10.74
C LEU A 50 13.37 -6.98 -11.78
N VAL A 51 13.86 -5.74 -11.78
CA VAL A 51 13.49 -4.72 -12.77
C VAL A 51 13.85 -5.18 -14.17
N GLN A 52 15.05 -5.75 -14.36
CA GLN A 52 15.44 -6.31 -15.66
C GLN A 52 14.50 -7.42 -16.11
N GLN A 53 14.15 -8.36 -15.22
CA GLN A 53 13.20 -9.43 -15.53
C GLN A 53 11.82 -8.91 -15.93
N GLN A 54 11.32 -7.88 -15.25
CA GLN A 54 10.04 -7.25 -15.59
C GLN A 54 10.09 -6.64 -17.00
N CYS A 55 11.16 -5.91 -17.33
CA CYS A 55 11.38 -5.34 -18.65
C CYS A 55 11.52 -6.42 -19.74
N ASP A 56 12.29 -7.49 -19.49
CA ASP A 56 12.49 -8.61 -20.41
C ASP A 56 11.17 -9.36 -20.69
N CYS A 57 10.25 -9.37 -19.71
CA CYS A 57 8.89 -9.89 -19.87
C CYS A 57 7.94 -8.94 -20.63
N GLY A 58 8.41 -7.76 -21.06
CA GLY A 58 7.62 -6.78 -21.80
C GLY A 58 6.69 -5.92 -20.93
N LEU A 59 6.97 -5.81 -19.62
CA LEU A 59 6.25 -4.87 -18.75
C LEU A 59 6.78 -3.44 -18.97
N HIS A 60 5.86 -2.50 -19.15
CA HIS A 60 6.17 -1.06 -19.22
C HIS A 60 6.10 -0.37 -17.85
N VAL A 61 5.64 -1.09 -16.83
CA VAL A 61 5.58 -0.64 -15.44
C VAL A 61 6.41 -1.60 -14.62
N VAL A 62 7.29 -1.06 -13.81
CA VAL A 62 8.18 -1.84 -12.93
C VAL A 62 8.04 -1.39 -11.49
N THR A 63 8.18 -2.34 -10.57
CA THR A 63 8.22 -2.10 -9.13
C THR A 63 9.52 -2.65 -8.55
N ASP A 64 9.83 -2.28 -7.31
CA ASP A 64 10.96 -2.85 -6.55
C ASP A 64 10.62 -4.20 -5.88
N GLY A 65 9.43 -4.73 -6.17
CA GLY A 65 8.91 -5.95 -5.55
C GLY A 65 8.67 -5.86 -4.04
N GLU A 66 8.71 -4.66 -3.45
CA GLU A 66 8.64 -4.43 -2.01
C GLU A 66 9.73 -5.18 -1.22
N PHE A 67 10.85 -5.44 -1.88
CA PHE A 67 11.92 -6.30 -1.37
C PHE A 67 12.52 -5.82 -0.05
N ARG A 68 12.55 -4.51 0.17
CA ARG A 68 13.10 -3.85 1.38
C ARG A 68 12.18 -3.87 2.58
N ARG A 69 10.90 -4.21 2.38
CA ARG A 69 9.90 -4.18 3.44
C ARG A 69 9.91 -5.51 4.19
N ALA A 70 9.81 -5.48 5.51
CA ALA A 70 9.35 -6.63 6.29
C ALA A 70 7.83 -6.73 6.22
N TRP A 71 7.15 -5.59 6.26
CA TRP A 71 5.70 -5.40 6.23
C TRP A 71 5.34 -4.25 5.31
N TRP A 72 4.50 -4.51 4.30
CA TRP A 72 4.13 -3.50 3.28
C TRP A 72 3.56 -2.20 3.86
N HIS A 73 2.88 -2.27 5.01
CA HIS A 73 2.24 -1.16 5.71
C HIS A 73 3.06 -0.64 6.88
N PHE A 74 3.49 -1.51 7.82
CA PHE A 74 4.19 -1.06 9.02
C PHE A 74 5.53 -0.38 8.75
N ASP A 75 6.23 -0.73 7.67
CA ASP A 75 7.47 -0.04 7.28
C ASP A 75 7.23 1.38 6.77
N PHE A 76 6.07 1.65 6.20
CA PHE A 76 5.69 3.01 5.85
C PHE A 76 5.22 3.78 7.08
N PHE A 77 4.39 3.18 7.93
CA PHE A 77 3.87 3.87 9.12
C PHE A 77 4.96 4.25 10.11
N ASP A 78 6.00 3.44 10.26
CA ASP A 78 7.14 3.72 11.15
C ASP A 78 7.99 4.93 10.69
N GLY A 79 7.93 5.27 9.41
CA GLY A 79 8.59 6.46 8.89
C GLY A 79 7.75 7.74 9.01
N LEU A 80 6.54 7.68 9.57
CA LEU A 80 5.67 8.85 9.78
C LEU A 80 5.97 9.51 11.12
N GLN A 81 5.89 10.84 11.15
CA GLN A 81 5.97 11.58 12.41
C GLN A 81 4.69 11.35 13.22
N GLY A 82 4.82 11.23 14.54
CA GLY A 82 3.70 10.99 15.45
C GLY A 82 3.22 9.53 15.50
N VAL A 83 3.90 8.61 14.81
CA VAL A 83 3.62 7.17 14.85
C VAL A 83 4.76 6.44 15.55
N GLU A 84 4.42 5.47 16.40
CA GLU A 84 5.38 4.64 17.13
C GLU A 84 5.03 3.16 16.93
N ARG A 85 6.05 2.33 16.66
CA ARG A 85 5.92 0.88 16.70
C ARG A 85 5.90 0.37 18.14
N TYR A 86 5.11 -0.66 18.38
CA TYR A 86 5.13 -1.39 19.64
C TYR A 86 4.97 -2.89 19.39
N ASP A 87 5.49 -3.69 20.32
CA ASP A 87 5.23 -5.13 20.35
C ASP A 87 3.83 -5.36 20.92
N ALA A 88 2.91 -5.79 20.07
CA ALA A 88 1.55 -6.14 20.44
C ALA A 88 1.51 -7.47 21.22
N GLU A 89 0.45 -7.68 22.00
CA GLU A 89 0.26 -8.95 22.71
C GLU A 89 -0.14 -10.10 21.76
N GLN A 90 -0.70 -9.79 20.59
CA GLN A 90 -1.14 -10.77 19.59
C GLN A 90 -0.83 -10.29 18.17
N GLY A 91 -0.25 -11.19 17.35
CA GLY A 91 -0.05 -10.96 15.92
C GLY A 91 -1.35 -10.99 15.09
N ILE A 92 -1.27 -10.49 13.86
CA ILE A 92 -2.37 -10.52 12.90
C ILE A 92 -2.55 -11.96 12.42
N GLN A 93 -3.78 -12.46 12.42
CA GLN A 93 -4.11 -13.77 11.85
C GLN A 93 -4.37 -13.65 10.35
N PHE A 94 -3.54 -14.30 9.53
CA PHE A 94 -3.76 -14.45 8.09
C PHE A 94 -3.77 -15.94 7.73
N ASN A 95 -4.93 -16.47 7.32
CA ASN A 95 -5.09 -17.85 6.81
C ASN A 95 -4.38 -18.94 7.66
N GLY A 96 -4.54 -18.91 8.98
CA GLY A 96 -4.00 -19.92 9.89
C GLY A 96 -2.53 -19.71 10.29
N VAL A 97 -1.93 -18.59 9.91
CA VAL A 97 -0.59 -18.18 10.35
C VAL A 97 -0.70 -16.91 11.17
N GLN A 98 -0.22 -16.96 12.42
CA GLN A 98 -0.10 -15.80 13.29
C GLN A 98 1.23 -15.08 13.00
N THR A 99 1.15 -13.81 12.64
CA THR A 99 2.35 -13.01 12.39
C THR A 99 3.08 -12.65 13.68
N LYS A 100 4.31 -12.13 13.59
CA LYS A 100 4.92 -11.42 14.73
C LYS A 100 3.99 -10.30 15.18
N ALA A 101 3.89 -10.12 16.50
CA ALA A 101 2.97 -9.18 17.11
C ALA A 101 3.59 -7.78 17.11
N HIS A 102 3.57 -7.11 15.96
CA HIS A 102 3.93 -5.71 15.87
C HIS A 102 2.68 -4.90 15.54
N GLY A 103 2.52 -3.78 16.22
CA GLY A 103 1.50 -2.78 15.97
C GLY A 103 2.13 -1.41 15.76
N VAL A 104 1.31 -0.45 15.33
CA VAL A 104 1.66 0.97 15.33
C VAL A 104 0.59 1.71 16.10
N ARG A 105 1.00 2.73 16.86
CA ARG A 105 0.11 3.63 17.59
C ARG A 105 0.48 5.07 17.28
N VAL A 106 -0.49 5.96 17.37
CA VAL A 106 -0.33 7.39 17.12
C VAL A 106 -0.15 8.08 18.47
N THR A 107 1.06 8.56 18.73
CA THR A 107 1.49 9.19 20.00
C THR A 107 1.81 10.67 19.85
N GLY A 108 1.71 11.20 18.63
CA GLY A 108 1.93 12.62 18.32
C GLY A 108 1.15 13.06 17.10
N LYS A 109 1.26 14.35 16.76
CA LYS A 109 0.62 14.90 15.56
C LYS A 109 1.20 14.23 14.30
N LEU A 110 0.31 13.74 13.45
CA LEU A 110 0.70 13.08 12.20
C LEU A 110 1.28 14.11 11.23
N ALA A 111 2.44 13.76 10.66
CA ALA A 111 3.02 14.50 9.55
C ALA A 111 3.93 13.60 8.71
N PHE A 112 4.12 13.98 7.44
CA PHE A 112 5.08 13.33 6.56
C PHE A 112 6.38 14.13 6.54
N GLY A 113 7.48 13.48 6.90
CA GLY A 113 8.82 14.10 6.96
C GLY A 113 9.80 13.46 5.98
N ASP A 114 11.06 13.33 6.41
CA ASP A 114 12.08 12.60 5.65
C ASP A 114 11.85 11.09 5.78
N HIS A 115 11.15 10.52 4.81
CA HIS A 115 10.73 9.13 4.83
C HIS A 115 11.72 8.24 4.03
N PRO A 116 12.23 7.12 4.59
CA PRO A 116 13.23 6.27 3.93
C PRO A 116 12.82 5.76 2.54
N MET A 117 11.52 5.48 2.35
CA MET A 117 10.99 5.06 1.04
C MET A 117 11.13 6.08 -0.09
N LEU A 118 11.44 7.36 0.19
CA LEU A 118 11.80 8.31 -0.86
C LEU A 118 13.11 7.91 -1.54
N GLU A 119 14.10 7.47 -0.77
CA GLU A 119 15.37 6.93 -1.31
C GLU A 119 15.17 5.59 -2.03
N ASP A 120 14.26 4.74 -1.52
CA ASP A 120 13.87 3.51 -2.22
C ASP A 120 13.29 3.79 -3.60
N PHE A 121 12.41 4.79 -3.69
CA PHE A 121 11.84 5.23 -4.96
C PHE A 121 12.91 5.83 -5.89
N ARG A 122 13.80 6.70 -5.38
CA ARG A 122 14.89 7.29 -6.17
C ARG A 122 15.78 6.20 -6.77
N TYR A 123 16.11 5.17 -5.99
CA TYR A 123 16.84 4.01 -6.48
C TYR A 123 16.08 3.28 -7.59
N LEU A 124 14.82 2.88 -7.36
CA LEU A 124 13.99 2.21 -8.37
C LEU A 124 13.95 3.03 -9.68
N LYS A 125 13.68 4.32 -9.60
CA LYS A 125 13.67 5.23 -10.75
C LYS A 125 15.00 5.21 -11.51
N SER A 126 16.13 5.25 -10.80
CA SER A 126 17.47 5.26 -11.41
C SER A 126 17.80 4.03 -12.27
N ILE A 127 17.15 2.89 -11.99
CA ILE A 127 17.39 1.61 -12.67
C ILE A 127 16.25 1.20 -13.60
N SER A 128 15.17 1.98 -13.69
CA SER A 128 13.97 1.62 -14.46
C SER A 128 14.11 1.80 -15.98
N GLY A 129 15.15 2.49 -16.45
CA GLY A 129 15.34 2.77 -17.87
C GLY A 129 14.11 3.50 -18.45
N ASP A 130 13.57 2.99 -19.55
CA ASP A 130 12.38 3.53 -20.22
C ASP A 130 11.05 3.05 -19.59
N ALA A 131 11.09 2.10 -18.65
CA ALA A 131 9.89 1.64 -17.96
C ALA A 131 9.44 2.67 -16.91
N GLN A 132 8.13 2.77 -16.69
CA GLN A 132 7.54 3.62 -15.66
C GLN A 132 7.77 3.00 -14.27
N PRO A 133 8.59 3.59 -13.38
CA PRO A 133 8.67 3.14 -12.00
C PRO A 133 7.34 3.43 -11.29
N LYS A 134 6.84 2.42 -10.58
CA LYS A 134 5.65 2.49 -9.76
C LYS A 134 6.00 2.25 -8.29
N MET A 135 5.59 3.16 -7.42
CA MET A 135 5.72 3.03 -5.97
C MET A 135 4.39 2.65 -5.33
N THR A 136 4.40 1.72 -4.39
CA THR A 136 3.23 1.33 -3.58
C THR A 136 3.38 1.85 -2.15
N ILE A 137 2.35 2.47 -1.58
CA ILE A 137 2.30 2.85 -0.17
C ILE A 137 0.92 2.46 0.40
N PRO A 138 0.80 2.15 1.70
CA PRO A 138 -0.51 1.91 2.29
C PRO A 138 -1.42 3.14 2.16
N SER A 139 -2.71 2.89 1.98
CA SER A 139 -3.76 3.91 2.04
C SER A 139 -3.92 4.47 3.47
N PRO A 140 -4.29 5.76 3.64
CA PRO A 140 -4.54 6.35 4.97
C PRO A 140 -5.56 5.56 5.79
N SER A 141 -6.57 4.98 5.13
CA SER A 141 -7.59 4.15 5.75
C SER A 141 -7.00 3.01 6.58
N VAL A 142 -5.87 2.44 6.14
CA VAL A 142 -5.24 1.27 6.75
C VAL A 142 -4.64 1.60 8.11
N LEU A 143 -4.11 2.83 8.28
CA LEU A 143 -3.53 3.27 9.56
C LEU A 143 -4.61 3.35 10.64
N HIS A 144 -5.78 3.93 10.32
CA HIS A 144 -6.90 4.00 11.26
C HIS A 144 -7.59 2.64 11.45
N PHE A 145 -7.95 1.92 10.38
CA PHE A 145 -8.90 0.80 10.49
C PHE A 145 -8.42 -0.37 11.36
N ARG A 146 -7.11 -0.65 11.39
CA ARG A 146 -6.57 -1.79 12.15
C ARG A 146 -6.57 -1.55 13.65
N GLY A 147 -6.20 -0.35 14.06
CA GLY A 147 -6.15 0.03 15.47
C GLY A 147 -7.44 0.65 15.99
N GLY A 148 -8.11 1.47 15.16
CA GLY A 148 -9.24 2.29 15.57
C GLY A 148 -8.84 3.32 16.64
N ARG A 149 -9.82 3.83 17.38
CA ARG A 149 -9.59 4.85 18.42
C ARG A 149 -8.58 4.45 19.49
N LYS A 150 -8.48 3.16 19.85
CA LYS A 150 -7.60 2.69 20.95
C LYS A 150 -6.11 2.92 20.70
N ASP A 151 -5.70 2.97 19.44
CA ASP A 151 -4.29 3.10 19.06
C ASP A 151 -3.95 4.56 18.71
N ILE A 152 -4.82 5.51 19.09
CA ILE A 152 -4.63 6.95 18.90
C ILE A 152 -4.68 7.62 20.27
N ASP A 153 -3.59 8.29 20.65
CA ASP A 153 -3.50 9.00 21.93
C ASP A 153 -4.58 10.09 22.03
N ALA A 154 -5.48 9.92 23.00
CA ALA A 154 -6.59 10.83 23.24
C ALA A 154 -6.17 12.20 23.77
N THR A 155 -4.95 12.35 24.29
CA THR A 155 -4.38 13.64 24.71
C THR A 155 -3.91 14.46 23.52
N VAL A 156 -3.43 13.79 22.46
CA VAL A 156 -2.99 14.42 21.20
C VAL A 156 -4.16 14.72 20.29
N TYR A 157 -5.10 13.77 20.20
CA TYR A 157 -6.30 13.87 19.41
C TYR A 157 -7.53 13.64 20.29
N PRO A 158 -8.00 14.64 21.05
CA PRO A 158 -9.25 14.50 21.82
C PRO A 158 -10.46 14.26 20.90
N ASP A 159 -10.49 14.95 19.76
CA ASP A 159 -11.44 14.72 18.66
C ASP A 159 -10.75 13.97 17.51
N LEU A 160 -11.43 12.96 16.98
CA LEU A 160 -10.96 12.23 15.81
C LEU A 160 -11.12 13.03 14.50
N SER A 161 -11.94 14.08 14.48
CA SER A 161 -12.03 14.97 13.32
C SER A 161 -10.66 15.56 12.97
N ASP A 162 -9.96 16.10 13.95
CA ASP A 162 -8.58 16.61 13.84
C ASP A 162 -7.60 15.51 13.38
N TYR A 163 -7.77 14.28 13.89
CA TYR A 163 -6.96 13.14 13.45
C TYR A 163 -7.14 12.86 11.96
N PHE A 164 -8.38 12.84 11.47
CA PHE A 164 -8.65 12.56 10.06
C PHE A 164 -8.18 13.69 9.14
N ASP A 165 -8.20 14.94 9.60
CA ASP A 165 -7.68 16.08 8.84
C ASP A 165 -6.14 16.05 8.75
N ASP A 166 -5.45 15.72 9.85
CA ASP A 166 -4.00 15.52 9.86
C ASP A 166 -3.59 14.28 9.05
N LEU A 167 -4.40 13.21 9.08
CA LEU A 167 -4.20 12.00 8.29
C LEU A 167 -4.28 12.31 6.78
N ALA A 168 -5.28 13.09 6.37
CA ALA A 168 -5.42 13.54 4.98
C ALA A 168 -4.22 14.40 4.54
N THR A 169 -3.81 15.34 5.39
CA THR A 169 -2.66 16.22 5.13
C THR A 169 -1.36 15.44 5.01
N THR A 170 -1.11 14.49 5.93
CA THR A 170 0.06 13.60 5.90
C THR A 170 0.16 12.84 4.59
N TRP A 171 -0.93 12.29 4.08
CA TRP A 171 -0.91 11.57 2.80
C TRP A 171 -0.80 12.52 1.60
N ARG A 172 -1.38 13.71 1.65
CA ARG A 172 -1.18 14.74 0.62
C ARG A 172 0.30 15.11 0.50
N ASP A 173 0.96 15.31 1.63
CA ASP A 173 2.39 15.63 1.69
C ASP A 173 3.26 14.45 1.23
N ALA A 174 2.90 13.21 1.58
CA ALA A 174 3.55 12.01 1.07
C ALA A 174 3.46 11.91 -0.46
N ILE A 175 2.24 12.08 -1.01
CA ILE A 175 1.98 12.07 -2.45
C ILE A 175 2.83 13.14 -3.15
N ARG A 176 2.88 14.35 -2.57
CA ARG A 176 3.68 15.45 -3.08
C ARG A 176 5.18 15.15 -3.04
N ALA A 177 5.69 14.59 -1.94
CA ALA A 177 7.10 14.25 -1.79
C ALA A 177 7.55 13.17 -2.80
N PHE A 178 6.74 12.13 -3.02
CA PHE A 178 7.02 11.15 -4.07
C PHE A 178 6.99 11.78 -5.46
N TYR A 179 6.04 12.67 -5.73
CA TYR A 179 5.99 13.41 -6.99
C TYR A 179 7.25 14.25 -7.22
N ASP A 180 7.72 14.94 -6.18
CA ASP A 180 8.93 15.78 -6.22
C ASP A 180 10.21 14.94 -6.37
N ALA A 181 10.23 13.70 -5.86
CA ALA A 181 11.25 12.70 -6.18
C ALA A 181 11.18 12.19 -7.66
N GLY A 182 10.12 12.58 -8.38
CA GLY A 182 9.88 12.26 -9.79
C GLY A 182 9.00 11.05 -10.01
N CYS A 183 8.21 10.64 -9.02
CA CYS A 183 7.18 9.63 -9.20
C CYS A 183 6.06 10.17 -10.09
N ARG A 184 5.63 9.35 -11.05
CA ARG A 184 4.49 9.62 -11.93
C ARG A 184 3.44 8.51 -11.88
N TYR A 185 3.74 7.43 -11.17
CA TYR A 185 2.80 6.37 -10.88
C TYR A 185 2.94 5.92 -9.42
N LEU A 186 2.02 6.40 -8.57
CA LEU A 186 1.90 6.00 -7.18
C LEU A 186 0.66 5.12 -6.99
N GLN A 187 0.72 4.14 -6.11
CA GLN A 187 -0.42 3.30 -5.74
C GLN A 187 -0.66 3.35 -4.24
N LEU A 188 -1.92 3.53 -3.87
CA LEU A 188 -2.42 3.39 -2.50
C LEU A 188 -3.01 1.99 -2.32
N ASP A 189 -2.39 1.21 -1.44
CA ASP A 189 -2.85 -0.13 -1.11
C ASP A 189 -3.88 -0.05 0.02
N ASP A 190 -5.15 -0.30 -0.31
CA ASP A 190 -6.28 -0.16 0.60
C ASP A 190 -7.07 -1.46 0.75
N THR A 191 -6.78 -2.22 1.80
CA THR A 191 -7.51 -3.45 2.10
C THR A 191 -8.82 -3.20 2.86
N VAL A 192 -9.09 -1.97 3.29
CA VAL A 192 -10.19 -1.64 4.20
C VAL A 192 -11.53 -1.71 3.48
N TRP A 193 -11.58 -1.29 2.21
CA TRP A 193 -12.80 -1.36 1.41
C TRP A 193 -13.37 -2.78 1.30
N ALA A 194 -12.51 -3.79 1.16
CA ALA A 194 -12.94 -5.18 1.14
C ALA A 194 -13.52 -5.61 2.50
N TYR A 195 -12.92 -5.18 3.60
CA TYR A 195 -13.43 -5.46 4.95
C TYR A 195 -14.79 -4.79 5.20
N LEU A 196 -14.99 -3.56 4.74
CA LEU A 196 -16.28 -2.87 4.86
C LEU A 196 -17.41 -3.51 4.05
N CYS A 197 -17.10 -4.49 3.18
CA CYS A 197 -18.07 -5.31 2.45
C CYS A 197 -18.40 -6.64 3.13
N SER A 198 -17.64 -7.06 4.15
CA SER A 198 -17.84 -8.32 4.86
C SER A 198 -18.69 -8.13 6.10
N ASP A 199 -19.77 -8.90 6.25
CA ASP A 199 -20.65 -8.81 7.43
C ASP A 199 -19.91 -9.08 8.73
N ALA A 200 -18.99 -10.04 8.73
CA ALA A 200 -18.18 -10.37 9.90
C ALA A 200 -17.27 -9.19 10.32
N GLN A 201 -16.64 -8.54 9.34
CA GLN A 201 -15.78 -7.39 9.60
C GLN A 201 -16.60 -6.15 10.01
N ARG A 202 -17.74 -5.90 9.37
CA ARG A 202 -18.68 -4.84 9.78
C ARG A 202 -19.19 -5.05 11.20
N GLN A 203 -19.40 -6.30 11.62
CA GLN A 203 -19.78 -6.62 12.99
C GLN A 203 -18.66 -6.31 13.99
N GLN A 204 -17.41 -6.66 13.67
CA GLN A 204 -16.24 -6.28 14.49
C GLN A 204 -16.06 -4.76 14.61
N VAL A 205 -16.44 -4.00 13.58
CA VAL A 205 -16.47 -2.52 13.61
C VAL A 205 -17.57 -2.00 14.56
N ARG A 206 -18.74 -2.64 14.60
CA ARG A 206 -19.79 -2.26 15.56
C ARG A 206 -19.42 -2.62 16.99
N GLU A 207 -18.78 -3.76 17.20
CA GLU A 207 -18.36 -4.23 18.53
C GLU A 207 -17.30 -3.32 19.17
N ARG A 208 -16.44 -2.69 18.37
CA ARG A 208 -15.52 -1.63 18.84
C ARG A 208 -16.19 -0.26 19.03
N GLY A 209 -17.50 -0.15 18.82
CA GLY A 209 -18.27 1.10 18.99
C GLY A 209 -18.25 2.06 17.80
N GLU A 210 -17.83 1.61 16.62
CA GLU A 210 -17.77 2.45 15.41
C GLU A 210 -18.92 2.10 14.43
N ASP A 211 -19.35 3.08 13.63
CA ASP A 211 -20.31 2.85 12.53
C ASP A 211 -19.56 2.57 11.22
N PRO A 212 -19.64 1.34 10.65
CA PRO A 212 -18.95 1.01 9.40
C PRO A 212 -19.40 1.87 8.21
N ASP A 213 -20.63 2.38 8.20
CA ASP A 213 -21.10 3.25 7.11
C ASP A 213 -20.59 4.69 7.27
N ALA A 214 -20.45 5.17 8.52
CA ALA A 214 -19.77 6.43 8.80
C ALA A 214 -18.28 6.36 8.44
N LEU A 215 -17.59 5.28 8.81
CA LEU A 215 -16.17 5.07 8.45
C LEU A 215 -15.96 5.07 6.94
N ALA A 216 -16.83 4.42 6.16
CA ALA A 216 -16.74 4.45 4.70
C ALA A 216 -16.79 5.90 4.16
N ARG A 217 -17.66 6.76 4.71
CA ARG A 217 -17.74 8.17 4.31
C ARG A 217 -16.50 8.96 4.75
N ILE A 218 -16.01 8.72 5.96
CA ILE A 218 -14.80 9.36 6.49
C ILE A 218 -13.58 9.01 5.65
N TYR A 219 -13.35 7.72 5.37
CA TYR A 219 -12.19 7.29 4.57
C TYR A 219 -12.25 7.82 3.13
N ALA A 220 -13.44 7.88 2.52
CA ALA A 220 -13.59 8.53 1.22
C ALA A 220 -13.22 10.02 1.26
N ARG A 221 -13.66 10.73 2.31
CA ARG A 221 -13.30 12.14 2.52
C ARG A 221 -11.79 12.31 2.66
N VAL A 222 -11.16 11.52 3.53
CA VAL A 222 -9.70 11.56 3.77
C VAL A 222 -8.93 11.28 2.48
N LEU A 223 -9.32 10.26 1.73
CA LEU A 223 -8.67 9.93 0.44
C LEU A 223 -8.84 11.04 -0.60
N ASN A 224 -10.02 11.67 -0.67
CA ASN A 224 -10.24 12.79 -1.57
C ASN A 224 -9.40 14.02 -1.17
N GLN A 225 -9.34 14.35 0.11
CA GLN A 225 -8.51 15.45 0.65
C GLN A 225 -7.01 15.19 0.43
N ALA A 226 -6.57 13.93 0.58
CA ALA A 226 -5.18 13.54 0.30
C ALA A 226 -4.80 13.75 -1.18
N LEU A 227 -5.77 13.74 -2.10
CA LEU A 227 -5.57 13.96 -3.54
C LEU A 227 -5.79 15.41 -3.98
N GLU A 228 -6.17 16.31 -3.08
CA GLU A 228 -6.27 17.73 -3.41
C GLU A 228 -4.91 18.30 -3.83
N GLY A 229 -4.89 19.05 -4.93
CA GLY A 229 -3.64 19.58 -5.48
C GLY A 229 -2.74 18.55 -6.17
N LYS A 230 -3.20 17.30 -6.35
CA LYS A 230 -2.45 16.28 -7.09
C LYS A 230 -2.07 16.77 -8.50
N PRO A 231 -0.79 16.74 -8.90
CA PRO A 231 -0.36 17.11 -10.24
C PRO A 231 -1.08 16.32 -11.34
N ALA A 232 -1.29 16.97 -12.49
CA ALA A 232 -2.07 16.41 -13.59
C ALA A 232 -1.39 15.19 -14.25
N ASP A 233 -0.06 15.18 -14.29
CA ASP A 233 0.78 14.11 -14.84
C ASP A 233 1.09 12.99 -13.83
N LEU A 234 0.63 13.11 -12.57
CA LEU A 234 0.72 12.04 -11.58
C LEU A 234 -0.49 11.11 -11.67
N THR A 235 -0.25 9.83 -11.94
CA THR A 235 -1.25 8.78 -11.78
C THR A 235 -1.24 8.26 -10.35
N VAL A 236 -2.41 8.23 -9.71
CA VAL A 236 -2.62 7.54 -8.43
C VAL A 236 -3.62 6.39 -8.63
N ALA A 237 -3.19 5.16 -8.36
CA ALA A 237 -4.04 3.98 -8.37
C ALA A 237 -4.48 3.59 -6.96
N CYS A 238 -5.63 2.92 -6.84
CA CYS A 238 -6.04 2.20 -5.62
C CYS A 238 -5.97 0.72 -5.88
N THR A 239 -5.43 -0.04 -4.94
CA THR A 239 -5.61 -1.50 -4.92
C THR A 239 -6.47 -1.89 -3.74
N SER A 240 -7.61 -2.55 -4.02
CA SER A 240 -8.44 -3.18 -2.99
C SER A 240 -8.15 -4.68 -2.91
N ALA A 241 -7.30 -5.12 -1.97
CA ALA A 241 -7.03 -6.55 -1.78
C ALA A 241 -8.27 -7.25 -1.19
N GLY A 242 -8.74 -8.32 -1.84
CA GLY A 242 -9.90 -9.13 -1.38
C GLY A 242 -11.18 -8.97 -2.19
N VAL A 243 -11.24 -8.02 -3.13
CA VAL A 243 -12.28 -7.95 -4.17
C VAL A 243 -11.64 -8.37 -5.48
N THR A 244 -12.16 -9.40 -6.12
CA THR A 244 -11.81 -9.76 -7.50
C THR A 244 -12.03 -8.52 -8.36
N SER A 245 -10.94 -7.88 -8.81
CA SER A 245 -10.89 -6.81 -9.83
C SER A 245 -12.09 -5.84 -9.82
N VAL A 246 -12.00 -4.74 -9.08
CA VAL A 246 -12.90 -3.60 -9.30
C VAL A 246 -12.42 -2.87 -10.55
N GLN A 247 -13.08 -3.11 -11.67
CA GLN A 247 -12.88 -2.38 -12.92
C GLN A 247 -13.67 -1.07 -12.80
N LEU A 248 -13.04 0.03 -12.38
CA LEU A 248 -13.69 1.36 -12.28
C LEU A 248 -13.98 1.99 -13.67
N GLY A 249 -13.86 1.22 -14.75
CA GLY A 249 -14.09 1.66 -16.13
C GLY A 249 -15.48 1.39 -16.71
N SER A 250 -16.40 0.72 -16.00
CA SER A 250 -17.79 0.60 -16.46
C SER A 250 -18.79 0.65 -15.30
N ARG A 251 -19.64 1.69 -15.30
CA ARG A 251 -20.66 1.96 -14.26
C ARG A 251 -21.69 0.84 -14.03
N LYS A 252 -21.64 -0.28 -14.75
CA LYS A 252 -22.71 -1.28 -14.78
C LYS A 252 -22.42 -2.61 -14.08
N ALA A 253 -21.17 -2.99 -13.81
CA ALA A 253 -20.85 -4.32 -13.28
C ALA A 253 -20.49 -4.39 -11.78
N VAL A 254 -20.26 -3.24 -11.13
CA VAL A 254 -19.75 -3.14 -9.75
C VAL A 254 -20.86 -3.00 -8.68
N THR A 255 -22.13 -2.86 -9.09
CA THR A 255 -23.19 -2.31 -8.23
C THR A 255 -23.98 -3.32 -7.39
N SER A 256 -23.74 -4.64 -7.51
CA SER A 256 -24.64 -5.65 -6.92
C SER A 256 -24.23 -6.24 -5.57
N ARG A 257 -22.99 -6.01 -5.09
CA ARG A 257 -22.48 -6.56 -3.81
C ARG A 257 -21.82 -5.57 -2.87
N LEU A 258 -21.62 -4.32 -3.28
CA LEU A 258 -21.15 -3.27 -2.39
C LEU A 258 -22.33 -2.73 -1.57
N PRO A 259 -22.20 -2.58 -0.23
CA PRO A 259 -23.16 -1.79 0.54
C PRO A 259 -23.35 -0.43 -0.15
N ARG A 260 -24.59 0.07 -0.24
CA ARG A 260 -24.89 1.33 -0.96
C ARG A 260 -23.97 2.48 -0.56
N CYS A 261 -23.54 2.53 0.70
CA CYS A 261 -22.60 3.50 1.24
C CYS A 261 -21.18 3.36 0.66
N CYS A 262 -20.65 2.15 0.53
CA CYS A 262 -19.33 1.90 -0.09
C CYS A 262 -19.36 2.24 -1.59
N LEU A 263 -20.47 1.92 -2.27
CA LEU A 263 -20.64 2.27 -3.67
C LEU A 263 -20.72 3.78 -3.88
N ALA A 264 -21.47 4.50 -3.05
CA ALA A 264 -21.57 5.96 -3.09
C ALA A 264 -20.23 6.64 -2.79
N ALA A 265 -19.47 6.10 -1.83
CA ALA A 265 -18.13 6.55 -1.47
C ALA A 265 -17.09 6.32 -2.60
N LEU A 266 -17.12 5.15 -3.24
CA LEU A 266 -16.26 4.86 -4.39
C LEU A 266 -16.67 5.67 -5.63
N MET A 267 -17.95 5.99 -5.79
CA MET A 267 -18.46 6.81 -6.90
C MET A 267 -18.23 8.31 -6.70
N SER A 268 -17.99 8.77 -5.47
CA SER A 268 -17.59 10.15 -5.19
C SER A 268 -16.08 10.39 -5.32
N MET A 269 -15.30 9.34 -5.59
CA MET A 269 -13.89 9.46 -5.91
C MET A 269 -13.70 10.08 -7.32
N PRO A 270 -12.71 11.00 -7.51
CA PRO A 270 -12.50 11.68 -8.78
C PRO A 270 -12.28 10.71 -9.96
N SER A 271 -12.57 11.12 -11.20
CA SER A 271 -12.35 10.27 -12.39
C SER A 271 -10.88 9.91 -12.69
N SER A 272 -9.92 10.37 -11.87
CA SER A 272 -8.49 10.13 -12.01
C SER A 272 -7.99 8.80 -11.42
N TRP A 273 -8.86 8.01 -10.78
CA TRP A 273 -8.47 6.72 -10.23
C TRP A 273 -8.34 5.66 -11.34
N SER A 274 -7.14 5.12 -11.50
CA SER A 274 -6.87 3.97 -12.37
C SER A 274 -6.88 2.68 -11.56
N THR A 275 -7.65 1.68 -12.00
CA THR A 275 -7.69 0.36 -11.36
C THR A 275 -6.84 -0.66 -12.11
N THR A 276 -5.90 -1.28 -11.43
CA THR A 276 -5.10 -2.39 -11.97
C THR A 276 -5.89 -3.69 -11.89
N THR A 277 -6.11 -4.34 -13.04
CA THR A 277 -6.82 -5.62 -13.13
C THR A 277 -5.85 -6.71 -13.57
N THR A 278 -5.73 -7.80 -12.82
CA THR A 278 -5.08 -9.03 -13.32
C THR A 278 -6.05 -9.76 -14.25
N ALA A 279 -5.75 -9.80 -15.55
CA ALA A 279 -6.56 -10.54 -16.51
C ALA A 279 -6.30 -12.06 -16.39
N PRO A 280 -7.34 -12.92 -16.34
CA PRO A 280 -7.15 -14.36 -16.41
C PRO A 280 -6.93 -14.76 -17.87
N GLY A 281 -5.68 -14.96 -18.26
CA GLY A 281 -5.37 -15.45 -19.61
C GLY A 281 -4.00 -15.05 -20.12
N ILE A 282 -2.94 -15.49 -19.44
CA ILE A 282 -1.60 -15.53 -20.05
C ILE A 282 -1.20 -17.00 -20.18
N SER A 283 -0.87 -17.36 -21.42
CA SER A 283 -0.36 -18.65 -21.90
C SER A 283 0.64 -19.31 -20.94
N ARG A 284 0.65 -20.65 -20.93
CA ARG A 284 1.37 -21.60 -20.04
C ARG A 284 2.91 -21.47 -19.97
N ARG A 285 3.51 -20.34 -20.36
CA ARG A 285 4.94 -20.02 -20.17
C ARG A 285 5.24 -19.03 -19.03
N CYS A 286 4.23 -18.43 -18.38
CA CYS A 286 4.41 -17.53 -17.24
C CYS A 286 3.88 -18.14 -15.93
N ALA A 287 4.57 -19.16 -15.40
CA ALA A 287 4.30 -19.68 -14.06
C ALA A 287 5.11 -18.91 -13.01
N LEU A 288 4.75 -17.64 -12.74
CA LEU A 288 5.31 -16.87 -11.61
C LEU A 288 4.25 -16.08 -10.82
N PHE A 289 2.98 -16.14 -11.17
CA PHE A 289 1.92 -15.44 -10.44
C PHE A 289 1.31 -16.34 -9.36
N VAL A 290 1.81 -16.20 -8.14
CA VAL A 290 1.09 -16.60 -6.91
C VAL A 290 0.81 -15.33 -6.13
N PRO A 291 -0.43 -15.09 -5.65
CA PRO A 291 -0.71 -13.98 -4.75
C PRO A 291 0.12 -14.18 -3.48
N ALA A 292 1.14 -13.36 -3.29
CA ALA A 292 2.00 -13.37 -2.12
C ALA A 292 1.27 -12.78 -0.91
N ILE A 293 0.11 -13.33 -0.52
CA ILE A 293 -0.60 -12.97 0.72
C ILE A 293 -0.34 -14.02 1.82
N SER A 294 0.12 -15.24 1.47
CA SER A 294 0.17 -16.38 2.39
C SER A 294 1.55 -16.85 2.85
N ARG A 295 2.65 -16.11 2.62
CA ARG A 295 4.00 -16.52 3.07
C ARG A 295 4.82 -15.41 3.75
N TRP A 296 4.15 -14.55 4.51
CA TRP A 296 4.77 -13.46 5.29
C TRP A 296 5.28 -13.88 6.67
N SER A 297 5.65 -15.15 6.87
CA SER A 297 5.97 -15.71 8.19
C SER A 297 7.22 -16.57 8.29
N SER A 298 8.11 -16.55 7.29
CA SER A 298 9.38 -17.27 7.40
C SER A 298 10.51 -16.48 6.75
N GLY A 299 11.38 -15.93 7.60
CA GLY A 299 12.52 -15.09 7.29
C GLY A 299 12.49 -13.81 8.12
#